data_AF-A0A6G2K4H8-F1
#
_entry.id   AF-A0A6G2K4H8-F1
#
_cell.length_a   1.000
_cell.length_b   1.000
_cell.length_c   1.000
_cell.angle_alpha   90.00
_cell.angle_beta   90.00
_cell.angle_gamma   90.00
#
_symmetry.space_group_name_H-M   'P 1'
#
loop_
_entity.id
_entity.type
_entity.pdbx_description
1 polymer ?
#
loop_
_entity_poly.entity_id
_entity_poly.type
_entity_poly.pdbx_seq_one_letter_code
_entity_poly.pdbx_strand_id
1 'polypeptide(L)' 'MAANQAFVETYGISFTMLLGDSAAPTNYYHFPAPAWSSFWLLDNTGRRILGAVRFDTDLVTELLDLLF' A
#
# COMPACT_ATOMS: atom_id res chain seq x y z
N MET A 1 -10.19 -15.69 5.48
CA MET A 1 -8.78 -16.06 5.72
C MET A 1 -8.17 -16.85 4.57
N ALA A 2 -8.77 -17.96 4.10
CA ALA A 2 -8.17 -18.83 3.06
C ALA A 2 -7.83 -18.13 1.71
N ALA A 3 -8.68 -17.22 1.22
CA ALA A 3 -8.44 -16.51 -0.04
C ALA A 3 -7.20 -15.58 -0.02
N ASN A 4 -6.84 -15.05 1.15
CA ASN A 4 -5.71 -14.13 1.28
C ASN A 4 -4.38 -14.88 1.36
N GLN A 5 -4.38 -16.05 2.01
CA GLN A 5 -3.23 -16.92 2.03
C GLN A 5 -2.91 -17.43 0.61
N ALA A 6 -3.95 -17.85 -0.14
CA ALA A 6 -3.77 -18.24 -1.54
C ALA A 6 -3.22 -17.10 -2.41
N PHE A 7 -3.66 -15.86 -2.19
CA PHE A 7 -3.12 -14.69 -2.90
C PHE A 7 -1.65 -14.43 -2.55
N VAL A 8 -1.30 -14.45 -1.27
CA VAL A 8 0.08 -14.27 -0.79
C VAL A 8 1.02 -15.34 -1.36
N GLU A 9 0.59 -16.61 -1.33
CA GLU A 9 1.35 -17.74 -1.87
C GLU A 9 1.48 -17.66 -3.40
N THR A 10 0.41 -17.30 -4.12
CA THR A 10 0.40 -17.18 -5.59
C THR A 10 1.36 -16.11 -6.09
N TYR A 11 1.43 -14.97 -5.38
CA TYR A 11 2.21 -13.81 -5.82
C TYR A 11 3.54 -13.64 -5.06
N GLY A 12 3.91 -14.57 -4.19
CA GLY A 12 5.18 -14.53 -3.46
C GLY A 12 5.35 -13.30 -2.57
N ILE A 13 4.25 -12.82 -1.97
CA ILE A 13 4.25 -11.60 -1.16
C ILE A 13 4.97 -11.84 0.16
N SER A 14 6.07 -11.13 0.40
CA SER A 14 6.89 -11.26 1.62
C SER A 14 6.65 -10.16 2.66
N PHE A 15 5.65 -9.30 2.47
CA PHE A 15 5.29 -8.22 3.40
C PHE A 15 4.02 -8.55 4.19
N THR A 16 3.90 -7.96 5.39
CA THR A 16 2.72 -8.14 6.25
C THR A 16 1.48 -7.54 5.58
N MET A 17 0.47 -8.37 5.33
CA MET A 17 -0.84 -7.94 4.86
C MET A 17 -1.82 -7.83 6.02
N LEU A 18 -2.40 -6.64 6.21
CA LEU A 18 -3.47 -6.40 7.18
C LEU A 18 -4.81 -6.30 6.45
N LEU A 19 -5.84 -6.96 6.99
CA LEU A 19 -7.17 -6.98 6.40
C LEU A 19 -8.07 -5.98 7.12
N GLY A 20 -8.64 -5.06 6.35
CA GLY A 20 -9.75 -4.23 6.81
C GLY A 20 -11.06 -5.00 6.73
N ASP A 21 -11.83 -5.02 7.81
CA ASP A 21 -13.15 -5.66 7.86
C ASP A 21 -14.23 -4.87 7.08
N SER A 22 -13.86 -3.72 6.50
CA SER A 22 -14.72 -2.83 5.70
C SER A 22 -13.88 -1.76 5.00
N ALA A 23 -14.53 -0.78 4.35
CA ALA A 23 -13.89 0.46 3.88
C ALA A 23 -13.45 1.40 5.04
N ALA A 24 -13.60 1.02 6.32
CA ALA A 24 -13.22 1.86 7.45
C ALA A 24 -11.72 2.25 7.47
N PRO A 25 -10.75 1.35 7.20
CA PRO A 25 -9.35 1.75 7.03
C PRO A 25 -9.21 2.66 5.81
N THR A 26 -9.98 2.41 4.76
CA THR A 26 -9.93 3.23 3.55
C THR A 26 -10.32 4.69 3.81
N ASN A 27 -11.33 4.90 4.66
CA ASN A 27 -11.79 6.22 5.08
C ASN A 27 -10.87 6.86 6.12
N TYR A 28 -10.35 6.09 7.07
CA TYR A 28 -9.38 6.57 8.07
C TYR A 28 -8.10 7.11 7.42
N TYR A 29 -7.71 6.50 6.31
CA TYR A 29 -6.56 6.86 5.53
C TYR A 29 -6.87 7.87 4.40
N HIS A 30 -8.10 8.40 4.33
CA HIS A 30 -8.51 9.42 3.37
C HIS A 30 -8.15 9.05 1.91
N PHE A 31 -8.34 7.79 1.50
CA PHE A 31 -8.09 7.45 0.10
C PHE A 31 -9.12 8.15 -0.79
N PRO A 32 -8.70 8.94 -1.78
CA PRO A 32 -9.66 9.58 -2.69
C PRO A 32 -10.34 8.50 -3.52
N ALA A 33 -11.67 8.38 -3.38
CA ALA A 33 -12.44 7.52 -4.27
C ALA A 33 -12.28 7.99 -5.74
N PRO A 34 -12.08 7.10 -6.73
CA PRO A 34 -12.15 5.64 -6.68
C PRO A 34 -10.74 4.99 -6.68
N ALA A 35 -9.90 5.32 -5.69
CA ALA A 35 -8.60 4.67 -5.52
C ALA A 35 -8.76 3.31 -4.81
N TRP A 36 -8.78 2.22 -5.58
CA TRP A 36 -8.64 0.86 -5.03
C TRP A 36 -7.17 0.49 -4.74
N SER A 37 -6.22 1.32 -5.15
CA SER A 37 -4.80 1.16 -4.87
C SER A 37 -4.14 2.50 -4.58
N SER A 38 -3.24 2.50 -3.62
CA SER A 38 -2.53 3.68 -3.12
C SER A 38 -1.42 3.20 -2.21
N PHE A 39 -0.33 3.94 -2.15
CA PHE A 39 0.82 3.61 -1.32
C PHE A 39 1.37 4.87 -0.70
N TRP A 40 1.96 4.73 0.48
CA TRP A 40 2.64 5.80 1.19
C TRP A 40 3.98 5.32 1.71
N LEU A 41 4.96 6.23 1.69
CA LEU A 41 6.22 6.05 2.39
C LEU A 41 6.16 6.84 3.70
N LEU A 42 6.42 6.17 4.81
CA LEU A 42 6.51 6.77 6.13
C LEU A 42 7.96 6.77 6.61
N ASP A 43 8.38 7.78 7.37
CA ASP A 43 9.65 7.76 8.09
C ASP A 43 9.58 6.84 9.33
N ASN A 44 10.70 6.69 10.03
CA ASN A 44 10.79 5.88 11.25
C ASN A 44 9.96 6.41 12.44
N THR A 45 9.42 7.64 12.35
CA THR A 45 8.50 8.22 13.34
C THR A 45 7.04 8.02 12.95
N GLY A 46 6.77 7.42 11.79
CA GLY A 46 5.43 7.20 11.25
C GLY A 46 4.88 8.41 10.48
N ARG A 47 5.69 9.43 10.20
CA ARG A 47 5.27 10.60 9.41
C ARG A 47 5.32 10.28 7.93
N ARG A 48 4.30 10.69 7.17
CA ARG A 48 4.25 10.54 5.71
C ARG A 48 5.32 11.41 5.02
N ILE A 49 6.23 10.76 4.30
CA ILE A 49 7.25 11.38 3.44
C ILE A 49 6.68 11.54 2.02
N LEU A 50 6.06 10.48 1.51
CA LEU A 50 5.53 10.43 0.14
C LEU A 50 4.20 9.67 0.11
N GLY A 51 3.37 9.94 -0.89
CA GLY A 51 2.24 9.05 -1.13
C GLY A 51 1.46 9.38 -2.38
N ALA A 52 0.93 8.34 -3.03
CA ALA A 52 0.17 8.47 -4.24
C ALA A 52 -1.04 7.55 -4.33
N VAL A 53 -1.87 7.91 -5.29
CA VAL A 53 -3.11 7.26 -5.66
C VAL A 53 -2.83 6.48 -6.93
N ARG A 54 -3.06 5.17 -6.88
CA ARG A 54 -2.68 4.17 -7.88
C ARG A 54 -1.16 3.98 -7.98
N PHE A 55 -0.78 2.80 -8.43
CA PHE A 55 0.59 2.51 -8.82
C PHE A 55 0.87 3.25 -10.13
N ASP A 56 1.58 4.37 -10.02
CA ASP A 56 2.25 5.00 -11.15
C ASP A 56 3.68 4.43 -11.22
N THR A 57 4.01 3.81 -12.35
CA THR A 57 5.30 3.14 -12.56
C THR A 57 6.47 4.12 -12.42
N ASP A 58 6.30 5.36 -12.86
CA ASP A 58 7.36 6.37 -12.80
C ASP A 58 7.64 6.75 -11.34
N LEU A 59 6.58 6.95 -10.56
CA LEU A 59 6.68 7.26 -9.13
C LEU A 59 7.23 6.10 -8.29
N VAL A 60 6.93 4.85 -8.66
CA VAL A 60 7.53 3.67 -8.02
C VAL A 60 9.04 3.62 -8.28
N THR A 61 9.46 4.00 -9.48
CA THR A 61 10.88 4.04 -9.84
C THR A 61 11.60 5.10 -9.01
N GLU A 62 11.05 6.33 -8.92
CA GLU A 62 11.59 7.38 -8.05
C GLU A 62 11.65 6.96 -6.56
N LEU A 63 10.68 6.19 -6.09
CA LEU A 63 10.70 5.66 -4.72
C LEU A 63 11.81 4.64 -4.49
N LEU A 64 12.06 3.76 -5.45
CA LEU A 64 13.14 2.78 -5.34
C LEU A 64 14.50 3.49 -5.33
N ASP A 65 14.67 4.54 -6.13
CA ASP A 65 15.89 5.36 -6.15
C ASP A 65 16.14 6.12 -4.83
N LEU A 66 15.11 6.37 -4.03
CA LEU A 66 15.27 6.96 -2.68
C LEU A 66 15.69 5.94 -1.61
N LEU A 67 15.55 4.64 -1.90
CA LEU A 67 15.78 3.55 -0.95
C LEU A 67 17.08 2.77 -1.21
N PHE A 68 17.78 3.04 -2.32
CA PHE A 68 19.05 2.40 -2.73
C PHE A 68 20.08 3.44 -3.15
#